data_AF-J8HKJ5-F1
#
_entry.id   AF-J8HKJ5-F1
#
_cell.length_a   1.000
_cell.length_b   1.000
_cell.length_c   1.000
_cell.angle_alpha   90.00
_cell.angle_beta   90.00
_cell.angle_gamma   90.00
#
_symmetry.space_group_name_H-M   'P 1'
#
loop_
_entity.id
_entity.type
_entity.pdbx_description
1 polymer ?
#
loop_
_entity_poly.entity_id
_entity_poly.type
_entity_poly.pdbx_seq_one_letter_code
_entity_poly.pdbx_strand_id
1 'polypeptide(L)'
;MNQDELDKKLKKQEILVKDEKVWSFTYEDHISSIVKQAEKTGAFNDLPGKGKPLNLDKDLSYNPDKQLYRTLKNNHVLPRWI
;
A
#
# COMPACT_ATOMS: atom_id res chain seq x y z
N MET A 1 41.29 16.35 -23.55
CA MET A 1 40.33 16.51 -22.43
C MET A 1 41.15 16.40 -21.15
N ASN A 2 41.10 17.39 -20.27
CA ASN A 2 42.04 17.51 -19.15
C ASN A 2 41.59 16.60 -17.98
N GLN A 3 42.52 15.91 -17.32
CA GLN A 3 42.22 14.91 -16.28
C GLN A 3 41.39 15.52 -15.12
N ASP A 4 41.69 16.78 -14.77
CA ASP A 4 41.00 17.53 -13.71
C ASP A 4 39.52 17.81 -14.02
N GLU A 5 39.17 17.94 -15.30
CA GLU A 5 37.77 18.15 -15.71
C GLU A 5 36.94 16.87 -15.61
N LEU A 6 37.57 15.71 -15.85
CA LEU A 6 36.95 14.40 -15.66
C LEU A 6 36.65 14.15 -14.18
N ASP A 7 37.61 14.39 -13.30
CA ASP A 7 37.46 14.18 -11.86
C ASP A 7 36.39 15.12 -11.27
N LYS A 8 36.32 16.35 -11.76
CA LYS A 8 35.29 17.31 -11.36
C LYS A 8 33.89 16.87 -11.82
N LYS A 9 33.77 16.27 -13.01
CA LYS A 9 32.51 15.71 -13.52
C LYS A 9 32.09 14.48 -12.72
N LEU A 10 33.01 13.57 -12.42
CA LEU A 10 32.76 12.37 -11.62
C LEU A 10 32.30 12.72 -10.21
N LYS A 11 32.99 13.64 -9.52
CA LYS A 11 32.55 14.13 -8.20
C LYS A 11 31.17 14.77 -8.25
N LYS A 12 30.86 15.55 -9.29
CA LYS A 12 29.54 16.15 -9.46
C LYS A 12 28.44 15.10 -9.63
N GLN A 13 28.71 14.05 -10.42
CA GLN A 13 27.79 12.93 -10.60
C GLN A 13 27.59 12.14 -9.29
N GLU A 14 28.65 11.87 -8.54
CA GLU A 14 28.54 11.18 -7.25
C GLU A 14 27.74 11.99 -6.22
N ILE A 15 27.92 13.31 -6.17
CA ILE A 15 27.14 14.20 -5.29
C ILE A 15 25.66 14.18 -5.69
N LEU A 16 25.35 14.27 -6.99
CA LEU A 16 23.97 14.20 -7.49
C LEU A 16 23.30 12.85 -7.18
N VAL A 17 24.02 11.73 -7.37
CA VAL A 17 23.52 10.38 -7.07
C VAL A 17 23.33 10.17 -5.56
N LYS A 18 24.20 10.77 -4.73
CA LYS A 18 24.04 10.74 -3.27
C LYS A 18 22.84 11.58 -2.83
N ASP A 19 22.66 12.76 -3.41
CA ASP A 19 21.51 13.61 -3.09
C ASP A 19 20.20 12.90 -3.45
N GLU A 20 20.05 12.38 -4.67
CA GLU A 20 18.87 11.58 -5.08
C GLU A 20 18.59 10.37 -4.16
N LYS A 21 19.63 9.70 -3.65
CA LYS A 21 19.45 8.58 -2.71
C LYS A 21 18.98 9.03 -1.32
N VAL A 22 19.37 10.21 -0.85
CA VAL A 22 19.04 10.73 0.48
C VAL A 22 17.60 11.22 0.57
N TRP A 23 16.97 11.59 -0.55
CA TRP A 23 15.54 11.96 -0.60
C TRP A 23 14.56 10.79 -0.58
N SER A 24 15.06 9.54 -0.50
CA SER A 24 14.20 8.35 -0.37
C SER A 24 13.95 7.95 1.09
N PHE A 25 14.04 8.89 2.04
CA PHE A 25 13.39 8.72 3.34
C PHE A 25 11.87 8.84 3.14
N THR A 26 11.31 7.89 2.40
CA THR A 26 9.89 7.73 2.18
C THR A 26 9.31 7.39 3.55
N TYR A 27 8.69 8.36 4.20
CA TYR A 27 7.82 8.08 5.33
C TYR A 27 6.84 7.00 4.88
N GLU A 28 7.00 5.80 5.44
CA GLU A 28 6.07 4.71 5.22
C GLU A 28 5.13 4.68 6.41
N ASP A 29 3.85 4.93 6.14
CA ASP A 29 2.82 4.81 7.16
C ASP A 29 2.82 3.40 7.76
N HIS A 30 2.54 3.29 9.06
CA HIS A 30 2.61 2.03 9.80
C HIS A 30 1.71 0.95 9.17
N ILE A 31 0.53 1.35 8.67
CA ILE A 31 -0.38 0.45 7.97
C ILE A 31 0.20 -0.01 6.64
N SER A 32 0.79 0.91 5.88
CA SER A 32 1.45 0.59 4.61
C SER A 32 2.59 -0.42 4.79
N SER A 33 3.39 -0.25 5.86
CA SER A 33 4.48 -1.18 6.19
C SER A 33 3.96 -2.59 6.50
N ILE A 34 2.89 -2.70 7.30
CA ILE A 34 2.23 -3.98 7.61
C ILE A 34 1.74 -4.67 6.34
N VAL A 35 1.08 -3.93 5.45
CA VAL A 35 0.54 -4.49 4.20
C VAL A 35 1.66 -5.01 3.31
N LYS A 36 2.74 -4.24 3.13
CA LYS A 36 3.88 -4.69 2.32
C LYS A 36 4.61 -5.88 2.93
N GLN A 37 4.69 -5.95 4.26
CA GLN A 37 5.24 -7.12 4.94
C GLN A 37 4.36 -8.35 4.71
N ALA A 38 3.04 -8.23 4.80
CA ALA A 38 2.09 -9.30 4.53
C ALA A 38 2.13 -9.78 3.06
N GLU A 39 2.32 -8.87 2.11
CA GLU A 39 2.57 -9.23 0.70
C GLU A 39 3.85 -10.06 0.56
N LYS A 40 4.97 -9.62 1.15
CA LYS A 40 6.26 -10.31 1.09
C LYS A 40 6.22 -11.70 1.71
N THR A 41 5.51 -11.87 2.83
CA THR A 41 5.34 -13.17 3.48
C THR A 41 4.34 -14.07 2.75
N GLY A 42 3.68 -13.57 1.70
CA GLY A 42 2.71 -14.34 0.93
C GLY A 42 1.40 -14.58 1.68
N ALA A 43 1.06 -13.74 2.67
CA ALA A 43 -0.19 -13.85 3.41
C ALA A 43 -1.42 -13.73 2.49
N PHE A 44 -1.26 -13.10 1.32
CA PHE A 44 -2.30 -12.97 0.30
C PHE A 44 -2.28 -14.10 -0.76
N ASN A 45 -1.44 -15.13 -0.60
CA ASN A 45 -1.32 -16.20 -1.58
C ASN A 45 -2.51 -17.17 -1.58
N ASP A 46 -3.05 -17.48 -0.41
CA ASP A 46 -4.12 -18.46 -0.21
C ASP A 46 -5.38 -17.81 0.38
N LEU A 47 -5.75 -16.62 -0.12
CA LEU A 47 -6.97 -15.97 0.32
C LEU A 47 -8.20 -16.72 -0.22
N PRO A 48 -9.21 -16.95 0.61
CA PRO A 48 -10.46 -17.55 0.17
C PRO A 48 -11.10 -16.67 -0.90
N GLY A 49 -11.26 -17.20 -2.11
CA GLY A 49 -11.84 -16.47 -3.24
C GLY A 49 -10.84 -15.74 -4.14
N LYS A 50 -9.52 -15.89 -3.92
CA LYS A 50 -8.49 -15.36 -4.83
C LYS A 50 -8.71 -15.87 -6.26
N GLY A 51 -8.76 -14.96 -7.22
CA GLY A 51 -8.97 -15.27 -8.65
C GLY A 51 -10.43 -15.56 -9.05
N LYS A 52 -11.37 -15.64 -8.10
CA LYS A 52 -12.80 -15.73 -8.41
C LYS A 52 -13.36 -14.32 -8.66
N PRO A 53 -14.34 -14.17 -9.57
CA PRO A 53 -15.01 -12.89 -9.75
C PRO A 53 -15.65 -12.46 -8.42
N LEU A 54 -15.43 -11.19 -8.06
CA LEU A 54 -16.00 -10.63 -6.85
C LEU A 54 -17.53 -10.60 -6.98
N ASN A 55 -18.23 -11.34 -6.11
CA ASN A 55 -19.68 -11.30 -6.07
C ASN A 55 -20.14 -10.04 -5.34
N LEU A 56 -20.26 -8.95 -6.10
CA LEU A 56 -20.81 -7.69 -5.61
C LEU A 56 -22.33 -7.84 -5.50
N ASP A 57 -22.82 -7.73 -4.28
CA ASP A 57 -24.24 -7.70 -4.00
C ASP A 57 -24.83 -6.39 -4.55
N LYS A 58 -25.60 -6.50 -5.63
CA LYS A 58 -26.13 -5.36 -6.39
C LYS A 58 -27.03 -4.46 -5.53
N ASP A 59 -27.67 -5.02 -4.51
CA ASP A 59 -28.53 -4.28 -3.60
C ASP A 59 -27.75 -3.42 -2.60
N LEU A 60 -26.47 -3.73 -2.38
CA LEU A 60 -25.56 -2.98 -1.50
C LEU A 60 -24.76 -1.91 -2.24
N SER A 61 -24.50 -2.10 -3.53
CA SER A 61 -23.75 -1.12 -4.32
C SER A 61 -24.45 0.23 -4.47
N TYR A 62 -25.78 0.27 -4.30
CA TYR A 62 -26.58 1.49 -4.48
C TYR A 62 -27.11 2.10 -3.17
N ASN A 63 -26.86 1.47 -2.02
CA ASN A 63 -27.38 1.94 -0.73
C ASN A 63 -26.28 1.94 0.36
N PRO A 64 -25.70 3.11 0.67
CA PRO A 64 -24.61 3.22 1.65
C PRO A 64 -25.04 2.82 3.07
N ASP A 65 -26.29 3.05 3.45
CA ASP A 65 -26.79 2.68 4.78
C ASP A 65 -26.83 1.16 4.95
N LYS A 66 -27.37 0.44 3.94
CA LYS A 66 -27.37 -1.03 3.96
C LYS A 66 -25.94 -1.60 4.01
N GLN A 67 -24.99 -0.96 3.34
CA GLN A 67 -23.58 -1.34 3.38
C GLN A 67 -22.98 -1.14 4.78
N LEU A 68 -23.28 -0.01 5.43
CA LEU A 68 -22.87 0.24 6.80
C LEU A 68 -23.48 -0.79 7.76
N TYR A 69 -24.79 -1.02 7.72
CA TYR A 69 -25.47 -2.00 8.57
C TYR A 69 -24.90 -3.41 8.42
N ARG A 70 -24.62 -3.86 7.19
CA ARG A 70 -24.01 -5.18 6.96
C ARG A 70 -22.58 -5.24 7.50
N THR A 71 -21.80 -4.17 7.34
CA THR A 71 -20.46 -4.09 7.92
C THR A 71 -20.52 -4.20 9.43
N LEU A 72 -21.42 -3.46 10.08
CA LEU A 72 -21.61 -3.53 11.53
C LEU A 72 -22.05 -4.93 11.99
N LYS A 73 -22.97 -5.56 11.24
CA LYS A 73 -23.44 -6.93 11.51
C LYS A 73 -22.32 -7.96 11.43
N ASN A 74 -21.55 -7.92 10.36
CA ASN A 74 -20.47 -8.87 10.10
C ASN A 74 -19.31 -8.74 11.11
N ASN A 75 -19.10 -7.54 11.66
CA ASN A 75 -18.09 -7.28 12.67
C ASN A 75 -18.61 -7.42 14.11
N HIS A 76 -19.86 -7.90 14.31
CA HIS A 76 -20.47 -8.07 15.63
C HIS A 76 -20.54 -6.79 16.49
N VAL A 77 -20.62 -5.62 15.86
CA VAL A 77 -20.70 -4.32 16.53
C VAL A 77 -22.11 -3.73 16.53
N LEU A 78 -23.11 -4.47 16.06
CA LEU A 78 -24.50 -4.04 16.17
C LEU A 78 -24.95 -4.01 17.64
N PRO A 79 -25.71 -2.98 18.05
CA PRO A 79 -26.36 -2.96 19.36
C PRO A 79 -27.27 -4.17 19.54
N ARG A 80 -27.34 -4.74 20.76
CA ARG A 80 -28.14 -5.94 21.06
C ARG A 80 -29.65 -5.82 20.83
N TRP A 81 -30.13 -4.59 20.63
CA TRP A 81 -31.56 -4.27 20.48
C TRP A 81 -32.01 -4.16 19.01
N ILE A 82 -31.10 -4.40 18.06
CA ILE A 82 -31.36 -4.53 16.62
C ILE A 82 -31.29 -6.01 16.25
#